data_AF-A0A2M8RZK6-F1
#
_entry.id   AF-A0A2M8RZK6-F1
#
_cell.length_a   1.000
_cell.length_b   1.000
_cell.length_c   1.000
_cell.angle_alpha   90.00
_cell.angle_beta   90.00
_cell.angle_gamma   90.00
#
_symmetry.space_group_name_H-M   'P 1'
#
loop_
_entity.id
_entity.type
_entity.pdbx_description
1 polymer ?
#
loop_
_entity_poly.entity_id
_entity_poly.type
_entity_poly.pdbx_seq_one_letter_code
_entity_poly.pdbx_strand_id
1 'polypeptide(L)'
;MLKKVSLILTALCLSACSMSSYIPFVSKENAVIDLDKSAIDQKSYAVAYEATIQTYTDRVNKDYDVNSFTSGVNDWFLGRILVPIEQIRGNLYQGMHDSNVYAYYSGVVFAAELQNNFSRLSADCWQKIDRPSITQGIYDAMRGLQKGDVRDNDDEYLVKGSEQLLNICK
;
A
#
# COMPACT_ATOMS: atom_id res chain seq x y z
N MET A 1 -31.31 45.30 -21.91
CA MET A 1 -30.09 44.54 -22.31
C MET A 1 -29.43 43.87 -21.10
N LEU A 2 -30.20 43.10 -20.29
CA LEU A 2 -29.77 42.57 -18.98
C LEU A 2 -29.79 41.04 -18.88
N LYS A 3 -29.95 40.32 -20.00
CA LYS A 3 -29.99 38.85 -20.02
C LYS A 3 -28.68 38.17 -20.42
N LYS A 4 -27.70 38.93 -20.91
CA LYS A 4 -26.41 38.38 -21.40
C LYS A 4 -25.27 38.40 -20.37
N VAL A 5 -25.45 39.10 -19.24
CA VAL A 5 -24.41 39.18 -18.18
C VAL A 5 -24.52 38.01 -17.19
N SER A 6 -25.69 37.37 -17.08
CA SER A 6 -25.93 36.30 -16.11
C SER A 6 -25.21 34.98 -16.43
N LEU A 7 -24.77 34.77 -17.68
CA LEU A 7 -24.16 33.49 -18.09
C LEU A 7 -22.65 33.41 -17.82
N ILE A 8 -21.98 34.56 -17.62
CA ILE A 8 -20.53 34.62 -17.38
C ILE A 8 -20.22 34.44 -15.88
N LEU A 9 -21.16 34.76 -14.99
CA LEU A 9 -20.96 34.65 -13.55
C LEU A 9 -21.03 33.20 -13.03
N THR A 10 -21.75 32.31 -13.71
CA THR A 10 -21.84 30.88 -13.32
C THR A 10 -20.63 30.05 -13.74
N ALA A 11 -19.79 30.54 -14.65
CA ALA A 11 -18.58 29.84 -15.08
C ALA A 11 -17.36 30.09 -14.17
N LEU A 12 -17.43 31.11 -13.29
CA LEU A 12 -16.32 31.51 -12.42
C LEU A 12 -16.40 30.90 -11.00
N CYS A 13 -17.44 30.12 -10.68
CA CYS A 13 -17.59 29.48 -9.37
C CYS A 13 -17.11 28.02 -9.30
N LEU A 14 -16.52 27.47 -10.38
CA LEU A 14 -16.01 26.08 -10.41
C LEU A 14 -14.48 25.98 -10.30
N SER A 15 -13.75 27.09 -10.22
CA SER A 15 -12.28 27.11 -10.14
C SER A 15 -11.72 27.13 -8.72
N ALA A 16 -12.55 26.90 -7.70
CA ALA A 16 -12.13 26.84 -6.30
C ALA A 16 -12.46 25.49 -5.64
N CYS A 17 -12.22 24.38 -6.34
CA CYS A 17 -11.70 23.20 -5.65
C CYS A 17 -10.18 23.38 -5.55
N SER A 18 -9.75 24.32 -4.69
CA SER A 18 -8.39 24.32 -4.18
C SER A 18 -8.12 22.89 -3.72
N MET A 19 -7.04 22.29 -4.23
CA MET A 19 -6.54 20.99 -3.80
C MET A 19 -6.21 21.06 -2.31
N SER A 20 -7.26 20.89 -1.50
CA SER A 20 -7.20 20.80 -0.07
C SER A 20 -6.54 19.48 0.23
N SER A 21 -5.24 19.55 0.53
CA SER A 21 -4.46 18.61 1.34
C SER A 21 -5.02 17.18 1.38
N TYR A 22 -4.42 16.32 0.56
CA TYR A 22 -3.78 15.08 1.00
C TYR A 22 -4.35 14.45 2.29
N ILE A 23 -4.85 13.23 2.13
CA ILE A 23 -5.79 12.45 2.97
C ILE A 23 -5.69 12.71 4.50
N PRO A 24 -6.83 12.96 5.18
CA PRO A 24 -6.98 13.25 6.60
C PRO A 24 -6.97 12.02 7.54
N PHE A 25 -6.46 10.87 7.09
CA PHE A 25 -6.62 9.58 7.78
C PHE A 25 -5.28 8.92 8.13
N VAL A 26 -4.32 9.69 8.64
CA VAL A 26 -3.19 9.11 9.37
C VAL A 26 -3.65 8.85 10.80
N SER A 27 -4.44 7.80 11.02
CA SER A 27 -4.80 7.41 12.39
C SER A 27 -3.55 6.83 13.04
N LYS A 28 -2.99 7.54 14.02
CA LYS A 28 -1.78 7.16 14.76
C LYS A 28 -1.91 5.82 15.49
N GLU A 29 -3.12 5.28 15.61
CA GLU A 29 -3.42 4.10 16.43
C GLU A 29 -3.76 2.80 15.70
N ASN A 30 -3.87 2.74 14.36
CA ASN A 30 -4.38 1.50 13.74
C ASN A 30 -3.57 0.99 12.54
N ALA A 31 -2.62 0.10 12.82
CA ALA A 31 -2.32 -1.06 11.97
C ALA A 31 -1.71 -2.19 12.81
N VAL A 32 -2.39 -2.64 13.86
CA VAL A 32 -2.13 -3.99 14.40
C VAL A 32 -3.02 -4.93 13.62
N ILE A 33 -2.54 -5.31 12.44
CA ILE A 33 -3.08 -6.49 11.76
C ILE A 33 -2.34 -7.65 12.43
N ASP A 34 -3.09 -8.37 13.25
CA ASP A 34 -2.64 -9.57 13.94
C ASP A 34 -3.68 -10.64 13.63
N LEU A 35 -3.56 -11.21 12.44
CA LEU A 35 -4.41 -12.31 12.03
C LEU A 35 -4.03 -13.56 12.83
N ASP A 36 -5.04 -14.27 13.30
CA ASP A 36 -4.85 -15.62 13.82
C ASP A 36 -4.10 -16.46 12.79
N LYS A 37 -3.12 -17.26 13.23
CA LYS A 37 -2.30 -18.09 12.33
C LYS A 37 -3.13 -19.01 11.44
N SER A 38 -4.30 -19.45 11.90
CA SER A 38 -5.24 -20.28 11.13
C SER A 38 -6.00 -19.52 10.04
N ALA A 39 -6.06 -18.19 10.13
CA ALA A 39 -6.68 -17.32 9.14
C ALA A 39 -5.69 -16.84 8.06
N ILE A 40 -4.40 -17.09 8.24
CA ILE A 40 -3.36 -16.71 7.28
C ILE A 40 -3.38 -17.69 6.10
N ASP A 41 -3.71 -17.16 4.92
CA ASP A 41 -3.51 -17.83 3.65
C ASP A 41 -2.03 -17.77 3.25
N GLN A 42 -1.35 -18.92 3.36
CA GLN A 42 0.10 -19.03 3.21
C GLN A 42 0.64 -18.40 1.93
N LYS A 43 0.05 -18.70 0.77
CA LYS A 43 0.50 -18.18 -0.54
C LYS A 43 0.45 -16.66 -0.62
N SER A 44 -0.60 -16.06 -0.06
CA SER A 44 -0.80 -14.62 -0.07
C SER A 44 0.17 -13.91 0.88
N TYR A 45 0.39 -14.50 2.06
CA TYR A 45 1.36 -14.03 3.03
C TYR A 45 2.79 -14.09 2.48
N ALA A 46 3.21 -15.25 1.97
CA ALA A 46 4.60 -15.52 1.62
C ALA A 46 5.13 -14.56 0.56
N VAL A 47 4.39 -14.42 -0.54
CA VAL A 47 4.81 -13.57 -1.67
C VAL A 47 4.83 -12.09 -1.28
N ALA A 48 3.86 -11.67 -0.45
CA ALA A 48 3.81 -10.31 0.05
C ALA A 48 4.98 -10.01 1.00
N TYR A 49 5.32 -10.95 1.88
CA TYR A 49 6.48 -10.87 2.76
C TYR A 49 7.77 -10.74 1.94
N GLU A 50 8.02 -11.66 1.01
CA GLU A 50 9.22 -11.68 0.18
C GLU A 50 9.36 -10.42 -0.69
N ALA A 51 8.28 -10.00 -1.36
CA ALA A 51 8.28 -8.76 -2.17
C ALA A 51 8.60 -7.53 -1.32
N THR A 52 8.14 -7.51 -0.07
CA THR A 52 8.43 -6.42 0.89
C THR A 52 9.90 -6.42 1.28
N ILE A 53 10.46 -7.59 1.66
CA ILE A 53 11.89 -7.71 1.98
C ILE A 53 12.75 -7.24 0.80
N GLN A 54 12.47 -7.70 -0.42
CA GLN A 54 13.22 -7.30 -1.61
C GLN A 54 13.15 -5.80 -1.88
N THR A 55 12.01 -5.16 -1.60
CA THR A 55 11.80 -3.74 -1.90
C THR A 55 12.38 -2.81 -0.82
N TYR A 56 12.33 -3.23 0.45
CA TYR A 56 12.55 -2.38 1.61
C TYR A 56 13.79 -2.72 2.44
N THR A 57 14.55 -3.75 2.08
CA THR A 57 15.91 -3.96 2.59
C THR A 57 16.72 -2.67 2.41
N ASP A 58 17.47 -2.28 3.45
CA ASP A 58 18.24 -1.04 3.57
C ASP A 58 17.44 0.27 3.59
N ARG A 59 16.12 0.24 3.38
CA ARG A 59 15.25 1.43 3.41
C ARG A 59 14.53 1.59 4.74
N VAL A 60 14.21 0.49 5.40
CA VAL A 60 13.57 0.46 6.71
C VAL A 60 14.64 0.48 7.78
N ASN A 61 14.57 1.48 8.66
CA ASN A 61 15.41 1.58 9.84
C ASN A 61 14.54 1.52 11.11
N LYS A 62 15.17 1.55 12.28
CA LYS A 62 14.50 1.51 13.59
C LYS A 62 13.41 2.59 13.78
N ASP A 63 13.57 3.75 13.14
CA ASP A 63 12.71 4.92 13.28
C ASP A 63 11.63 5.00 12.18
N TYR A 64 11.58 4.02 11.28
CA TYR A 64 10.59 3.95 10.21
C TYR A 64 9.19 3.71 10.77
N ASP A 65 8.20 4.48 10.30
CA ASP A 65 6.81 4.32 10.75
C ASP A 65 6.10 3.17 10.01
N VAL A 66 6.35 1.94 10.48
CA VAL A 66 5.76 0.71 9.94
C VAL A 66 4.24 0.70 10.04
N ASN A 67 3.67 1.32 11.08
CA ASN A 67 2.22 1.37 11.26
C ASN A 67 1.60 2.25 10.19
N SER A 68 2.09 3.47 10.01
CA SER A 68 1.60 4.37 8.97
C SER A 68 1.74 3.75 7.58
N PHE A 69 2.88 3.14 7.29
CA PHE A 69 3.09 2.38 6.05
C PHE A 69 2.01 1.32 5.82
N THR A 70 1.76 0.49 6.82
CA THR A 70 0.81 -0.62 6.72
C THR A 70 -0.64 -0.11 6.65
N SER A 71 -0.97 0.99 7.32
CA SER A 71 -2.26 1.66 7.16
C SER A 71 -2.48 2.10 5.70
N GLY A 72 -1.45 2.66 5.06
CA GLY A 72 -1.51 3.03 3.64
C GLY A 72 -1.72 1.84 2.71
N VAL A 73 -1.04 0.73 2.97
CA VAL A 73 -1.24 -0.54 2.25
C VAL A 73 -2.69 -1.03 2.38
N ASN A 74 -3.20 -1.07 3.61
CA ASN A 74 -4.55 -1.54 3.90
C ASN A 74 -5.62 -0.65 3.23
N ASP A 75 -5.45 0.68 3.31
CA ASP A 75 -6.39 1.62 2.70
C ASP A 75 -6.38 1.53 1.17
N TRP A 76 -5.25 1.21 0.55
CA TRP A 76 -5.20 0.88 -0.87
C TRP A 76 -6.01 -0.38 -1.19
N PHE A 77 -5.77 -1.49 -0.49
CA PHE A 77 -6.49 -2.75 -0.75
C PHE A 77 -7.99 -2.68 -0.45
N LEU A 78 -8.41 -1.82 0.47
CA LEU A 78 -9.81 -1.54 0.78
C LEU A 78 -10.45 -0.52 -0.18
N GLY A 79 -9.71 0.00 -1.17
CA GLY A 79 -10.22 0.96 -2.16
C GLY A 79 -10.55 2.33 -1.56
N ARG A 80 -9.91 2.72 -0.46
CA ARG A 80 -10.15 3.99 0.25
C ARG A 80 -9.33 5.15 -0.29
N ILE A 81 -8.35 4.88 -1.14
CA ILE A 81 -7.51 5.90 -1.78
C ILE A 81 -8.25 6.46 -3.01
N LEU A 82 -8.69 7.72 -2.89
CA LEU A 82 -9.44 8.41 -3.95
C LEU A 82 -8.56 9.21 -4.91
N VAL A 83 -7.28 9.37 -4.58
CA VAL A 83 -6.32 10.14 -5.38
C VAL A 83 -5.60 9.21 -6.36
N PRO A 84 -5.38 9.60 -7.63
CA PRO A 84 -4.62 8.80 -8.59
C PRO A 84 -3.21 8.47 -8.09
N ILE A 85 -2.77 7.23 -8.34
CA ILE A 85 -1.46 6.75 -7.85
C ILE A 85 -0.28 7.58 -8.38
N GLU A 86 -0.37 8.06 -9.62
CA GLU A 86 0.66 8.92 -10.23
C GLU A 86 0.82 10.26 -9.50
N GLN A 87 -0.28 10.81 -8.99
CA GLN A 87 -0.25 12.05 -8.21
C GLN A 87 0.37 11.81 -6.83
N ILE A 88 0.06 10.66 -6.19
CA ILE A 88 0.68 10.26 -4.92
C ILE A 88 2.19 10.10 -5.10
N ARG A 89 2.62 9.40 -6.16
CA ARG A 89 4.04 9.19 -6.49
C ARG A 89 4.74 10.53 -6.75
N GLY A 90 4.13 11.41 -7.53
CA GLY A 90 4.66 12.75 -7.81
C GLY A 90 4.88 13.56 -6.53
N ASN A 91 3.92 13.53 -5.60
CA ASN A 91 4.01 14.27 -4.34
C ASN A 91 5.08 13.70 -3.40
N LEU A 92 5.21 12.37 -3.32
CA LEU A 92 6.24 11.72 -2.50
C LEU A 92 7.66 12.19 -2.86
N TYR A 93 7.94 12.36 -4.16
CA TYR A 93 9.25 12.77 -4.66
C TYR A 93 9.55 14.26 -4.55
N GLN A 94 8.55 15.10 -4.28
CA GLN A 94 8.74 16.55 -4.09
C GLN A 94 9.36 16.91 -2.73
N GLY A 95 9.50 15.95 -1.82
CA GLY A 95 10.14 16.12 -0.50
C GLY A 95 9.29 16.90 0.51
N MET A 96 9.82 17.04 1.75
CA MET A 96 9.19 17.75 2.88
C MET A 96 7.87 17.14 3.42
N HIS A 97 7.81 15.82 3.57
CA HIS A 97 6.73 15.15 4.29
C HIS A 97 7.16 14.79 5.71
N ASP A 98 6.25 14.87 6.68
CA ASP A 98 6.45 14.24 7.98
C ASP A 98 6.71 12.74 7.79
N SER A 99 7.55 12.12 8.63
CA SER A 99 7.99 10.72 8.46
C SER A 99 6.83 9.73 8.35
N ASN A 100 5.78 9.92 9.16
CA ASN A 100 4.56 9.10 9.14
C ASN A 100 3.78 9.27 7.83
N VAL A 101 3.68 10.49 7.33
CA VAL A 101 3.03 10.82 6.06
C VAL A 101 3.81 10.18 4.91
N TYR A 102 5.13 10.33 4.88
CA TYR A 102 5.99 9.68 3.90
C TYR A 102 5.80 8.14 3.92
N ALA A 103 5.81 7.53 5.10
CA ALA A 103 5.62 6.10 5.26
C ALA A 103 4.25 5.63 4.76
N TYR A 104 3.17 6.33 5.14
CA TYR A 104 1.81 6.01 4.71
C TYR A 104 1.69 5.95 3.19
N TYR A 105 2.13 7.00 2.50
CA TYR A 105 2.00 7.05 1.04
C TYR A 105 3.01 6.15 0.33
N SER A 106 4.17 5.88 0.95
CA SER A 106 5.06 4.80 0.48
C SER A 106 4.35 3.44 0.49
N GLY A 107 3.56 3.17 1.53
CA GLY A 107 2.72 1.97 1.64
C GLY A 107 1.64 1.89 0.56
N VAL A 108 0.96 3.02 0.30
CA VAL A 108 -0.03 3.11 -0.80
C VAL A 108 0.60 2.80 -2.15
N VAL A 109 1.77 3.40 -2.45
CA VAL A 109 2.49 3.16 -3.72
C VAL A 109 2.93 1.71 -3.85
N PHE A 110 3.50 1.16 -2.78
CA PHE A 110 3.93 -0.24 -2.77
C PHE A 110 2.77 -1.21 -3.01
N ALA A 111 1.64 -1.00 -2.32
CA ALA A 111 0.45 -1.83 -2.49
C ALA A 111 -0.12 -1.78 -3.92
N ALA A 112 -0.12 -0.59 -4.53
CA ALA A 112 -0.54 -0.41 -5.92
C ALA A 112 0.37 -1.15 -6.91
N GLU A 113 1.68 -1.08 -6.71
CA GLU A 113 2.66 -1.77 -7.55
C GLU A 113 2.58 -3.29 -7.38
N LEU A 114 2.43 -3.76 -6.15
CA LEU A 114 2.24 -5.18 -5.84
C LEU A 114 0.97 -5.73 -6.52
N GLN A 115 -0.16 -5.03 -6.42
CA GLN A 115 -1.40 -5.39 -7.10
C GLN A 115 -1.23 -5.45 -8.63
N ASN A 116 -0.52 -4.48 -9.22
CA ASN A 116 -0.21 -4.45 -10.65
C ASN A 116 0.64 -5.67 -11.05
N ASN A 117 1.66 -6.01 -10.27
CA ASN A 117 2.51 -7.17 -10.52
C ASN A 117 1.72 -8.48 -10.51
N PHE A 118 0.82 -8.68 -9.53
CA PHE A 118 -0.08 -9.83 -9.55
C PHE A 118 -0.96 -9.86 -10.82
N SER A 119 -1.52 -8.71 -11.20
CA SER A 119 -2.38 -8.61 -12.39
C SER A 119 -1.64 -8.86 -13.70
N ARG A 120 -0.30 -8.73 -13.71
CA ARG A 120 0.56 -9.06 -14.86
C ARG A 120 0.90 -10.55 -14.96
N LEU A 121 0.88 -11.29 -13.85
CA LEU A 121 1.14 -12.74 -13.86
C LEU A 121 0.02 -13.47 -14.63
N SER A 122 -1.24 -13.16 -14.30
CA SER A 122 -2.42 -13.56 -15.06
C SER A 122 -3.60 -12.66 -14.72
N ALA A 123 -4.60 -12.62 -15.61
CA ALA A 123 -5.72 -11.69 -15.52
C ALA A 123 -6.55 -11.82 -14.22
N ASP A 124 -6.59 -13.02 -13.62
CA ASP A 124 -7.35 -13.32 -12.42
C ASP A 124 -6.47 -13.57 -11.18
N CYS A 125 -5.14 -13.47 -11.30
CA CYS A 125 -4.23 -13.77 -10.19
C CYS A 125 -4.55 -12.93 -8.96
N TRP A 126 -4.75 -11.62 -9.12
CA TRP A 126 -5.11 -10.72 -8.02
C TRP A 126 -6.41 -11.14 -7.30
N GLN A 127 -7.36 -11.74 -8.02
CA GLN A 127 -8.62 -12.18 -7.44
C GLN A 127 -8.42 -13.39 -6.51
N LYS A 128 -7.40 -14.20 -6.75
CA LYS A 128 -7.05 -15.42 -6.00
C LYS A 128 -6.22 -15.16 -4.73
N ILE A 129 -5.82 -13.92 -4.48
CA ILE A 129 -4.98 -13.54 -3.32
C ILE A 129 -5.86 -13.06 -2.16
N ASP A 130 -5.57 -13.48 -0.95
CA ASP A 130 -6.23 -13.05 0.27
C ASP A 130 -5.63 -11.73 0.79
N ARG A 131 -6.42 -10.65 0.76
CA ARG A 131 -5.94 -9.28 1.05
C ARG A 131 -5.51 -9.12 2.52
N PRO A 132 -6.24 -9.65 3.52
CA PRO A 132 -5.76 -9.68 4.90
C PRO A 132 -4.39 -10.34 5.02
N SER A 133 -4.19 -11.51 4.42
CA SER A 133 -2.94 -12.25 4.49
C SER A 133 -1.77 -11.55 3.79
N ILE A 134 -2.02 -10.89 2.64
CA ILE A 134 -1.00 -10.00 2.02
C ILE A 134 -0.59 -8.93 3.02
N THR A 135 -1.56 -8.26 3.64
CA THR A 135 -1.28 -7.12 4.50
C THR A 135 -0.54 -7.55 5.77
N GLN A 136 -0.87 -8.72 6.33
CA GLN A 136 -0.11 -9.35 7.40
C GLN A 136 1.34 -9.64 6.97
N GLY A 137 1.54 -10.26 5.80
CA GLY A 137 2.88 -10.56 5.28
C GLY A 137 3.74 -9.31 5.10
N ILE A 138 3.14 -8.22 4.60
CA ILE A 138 3.81 -6.92 4.46
C ILE A 138 4.17 -6.34 5.84
N TYR A 139 3.22 -6.34 6.78
CA TYR A 139 3.44 -5.82 8.13
C TYR A 139 4.58 -6.56 8.85
N ASP A 140 4.56 -7.89 8.81
CA ASP A 140 5.56 -8.73 9.47
C ASP A 140 6.94 -8.57 8.83
N ALA A 141 7.01 -8.43 7.50
CA ALA A 141 8.26 -8.13 6.81
C ALA A 141 8.84 -6.77 7.22
N MET A 142 8.01 -5.73 7.25
CA MET A 142 8.42 -4.38 7.68
C MET A 142 8.88 -4.36 9.15
N ARG A 143 8.18 -5.09 10.04
CA ARG A 143 8.59 -5.24 11.44
C ARG A 143 9.87 -6.05 11.60
N GLY A 144 10.06 -7.10 10.80
CA GLY A 144 11.30 -7.87 10.74
C GLY A 144 12.48 -6.99 10.33
N LEU A 145 12.32 -6.23 9.24
CA LEU A 145 13.33 -5.26 8.78
C LEU A 145 13.66 -4.22 9.85
N GLN A 146 12.64 -3.64 10.50
CA GLN A 146 12.82 -2.63 11.55
C GLN A 146 13.63 -3.15 12.75
N LYS A 147 13.47 -4.44 13.09
CA LYS A 147 14.13 -5.10 14.22
C LYS A 147 15.45 -5.79 13.85
N GLY A 148 15.74 -5.95 12.56
CA GLY A 148 16.84 -6.80 12.10
C GLY A 148 16.56 -8.30 12.31
N ASP A 149 15.29 -8.71 12.31
CA ASP A 149 14.81 -10.07 12.56
C ASP A 149 13.95 -10.54 11.37
N VAL A 150 14.60 -10.62 10.20
CA VAL A 150 13.98 -11.07 8.95
C VAL A 150 14.13 -12.59 8.86
N ARG A 151 13.11 -13.28 8.34
CA ARG A 151 13.16 -14.72 8.08
C ARG A 151 14.24 -15.05 7.05
N ASP A 152 14.80 -16.25 7.16
CA ASP A 152 15.81 -16.72 6.22
C ASP A 152 15.25 -16.86 4.79
N ASN A 153 16.12 -16.70 3.80
CA ASN A 153 15.76 -16.79 2.38
C ASN A 153 15.25 -18.18 1.96
N ASP A 154 15.56 -19.22 2.73
CA ASP A 154 15.14 -20.61 2.53
C ASP A 154 14.09 -21.07 3.56
N ASP A 155 13.42 -20.13 4.24
CA ASP A 155 12.28 -20.42 5.12
C ASP A 155 11.24 -21.27 4.36
N GLU A 156 11.04 -22.50 4.83
CA GLU A 156 10.19 -23.50 4.17
C GLU A 156 8.74 -23.02 4.01
N TYR A 157 8.24 -22.20 4.94
CA TYR A 157 6.89 -21.66 4.89
C TYR A 157 6.76 -20.61 3.77
N LEU A 158 7.76 -19.75 3.59
CA LEU A 158 7.82 -18.78 2.51
C LEU A 158 7.94 -19.46 1.14
N VAL A 159 8.91 -20.37 1.00
CA VAL A 159 9.16 -21.10 -0.27
C VAL A 159 7.91 -21.83 -0.75
N LYS A 160 7.26 -22.62 0.12
CA LYS A 160 6.03 -23.35 -0.23
C LYS A 160 4.89 -22.41 -0.63
N GLY A 161 4.74 -21.27 0.05
CA GLY A 161 3.71 -20.29 -0.29
C GLY A 161 3.92 -19.67 -1.66
N SER A 162 5.16 -19.32 -1.98
CA SER A 162 5.53 -18.75 -3.28
C SER A 162 5.38 -19.77 -4.42
N GLU A 163 5.72 -21.03 -4.20
CA GLU A 163 5.45 -22.11 -5.15
C GLU A 163 3.96 -22.33 -5.40
N GLN A 164 3.13 -22.30 -4.34
CA GLN A 164 1.68 -22.39 -4.47
C GLN A 164 1.12 -21.25 -5.33
N LEU A 165 1.57 -20.01 -5.10
CA LEU A 165 1.17 -18.87 -5.92
C LEU A 165 1.51 -19.08 -7.39
N LEU A 166 2.76 -19.46 -7.68
CA LEU A 166 3.22 -19.68 -9.06
C LEU A 166 2.36 -20.72 -9.77
N ASN A 167 1.82 -21.72 -9.08
CA ASN A 167 0.96 -22.71 -9.70
C ASN A 167 -0.46 -22.21 -10.00
N ILE A 168 -0.97 -21.21 -9.27
CA ILE A 168 -2.33 -20.67 -9.48
C ILE A 168 -2.39 -19.43 -10.37
N CYS A 169 -1.26 -18.73 -10.53
CA CYS A 169 -1.14 -17.47 -11.27
C CYS A 169 -0.40 -17.59 -12.61
N LYS A 170 -0.04 -18.81 -13.03
CA LYS A 170 0.43 -19.13 -14.40
C LYS A 170 -0.63 -18.86 -15.46
#